data_AF-A0AAW1N7G6-F1
#
_entry.id   AF-A0AAW1N7G6-F1
#
_cell.length_a   1.000
_cell.length_b   1.000
_cell.length_c   1.000
_cell.angle_alpha   90.00
_cell.angle_beta   90.00
_cell.angle_gamma   90.00
#
_symmetry.space_group_name_H-M   'P 1'
#
loop_
_entity.id
_entity.type
_entity.pdbx_description
1 polymer ?
#
loop_
_entity_poly.entity_id
_entity_poly.type
_entity_poly.pdbx_seq_one_letter_code
_entity_poly.pdbx_strand_id
1 'polypeptide(L)'
;MASHPTKVRVELIKYYYRNGESFAATARHLRTLFGRNNAPTENTIKSSTFNIDLKSISIPETIERVREHFTAQPSTSTSKASQELEIPRTTLRRILKQDLKMKPYKIRINQPLRPFDMERRFDFANEIIERIENGSSHWNECGGRMSHNSMCPVM
;
A
#
# COMPACT_ATOMS: atom_id res chain seq x y z
N MET A 1 8.05 8.98 -27.96
CA MET A 1 9.30 8.25 -28.26
C MET A 1 8.98 6.78 -28.38
N ALA A 2 9.46 6.09 -29.42
CA ALA A 2 9.20 4.67 -29.60
C ALA A 2 9.81 3.86 -28.44
N SER A 3 9.00 3.04 -27.78
CA SER A 3 9.46 2.16 -26.72
C SER A 3 10.20 0.97 -27.34
N HIS A 4 11.52 0.92 -27.22
CA HIS A 4 12.27 -0.26 -27.64
C HIS A 4 11.92 -1.48 -26.78
N PRO A 5 11.87 -2.68 -27.37
CA PRO A 5 11.54 -3.91 -26.65
C PRO A 5 12.55 -4.19 -25.53
N THR A 6 12.09 -4.82 -24.45
CA THR A 6 12.84 -5.02 -23.20
C THR A 6 14.21 -5.69 -23.42
N LYS A 7 14.30 -6.63 -24.37
CA LYS A 7 15.55 -7.32 -24.74
C LYS A 7 16.64 -6.35 -25.22
N VAL A 8 16.28 -5.41 -26.09
CA VAL A 8 17.21 -4.39 -26.63
C VAL A 8 17.69 -3.46 -25.53
N ARG A 9 16.82 -3.13 -24.56
CA ARG A 9 17.21 -2.30 -23.41
C ARG A 9 18.25 -3.00 -22.54
N VAL A 10 18.09 -4.30 -22.28
CA VAL A 10 19.06 -5.09 -21.49
C VAL A 10 20.42 -5.16 -22.18
N GLU A 11 20.45 -5.41 -23.49
CA GLU A 11 21.69 -5.46 -24.25
C GLU A 11 22.41 -4.11 -24.25
N LEU A 12 21.69 -3.01 -24.45
CA LEU A 12 22.22 -1.65 -24.36
C LEU A 12 22.93 -1.39 -23.03
N ILE A 13 22.31 -1.79 -21.91
CA ILE A 13 22.87 -1.59 -20.56
C ILE A 13 24.17 -2.39 -20.40
N LYS A 14 24.20 -3.66 -20.86
CA LYS A 14 25.42 -4.49 -20.83
C LYS A 14 26.59 -3.83 -21.56
N TYR A 15 26.33 -3.27 -22.75
CA TYR A 15 27.35 -2.59 -23.52
C TYR A 15 27.80 -1.26 -22.91
N TYR A 16 26.89 -0.54 -22.27
CA TYR A 16 27.21 0.72 -21.58
C TYR A 16 28.30 0.52 -20.51
N TYR A 17 28.13 -0.47 -19.64
CA TYR A 17 29.13 -0.78 -18.62
C TYR A 17 30.42 -1.35 -19.21
N ARG A 18 30.34 -2.16 -20.28
CA ARG A 18 31.53 -2.68 -20.97
C ARG A 18 32.40 -1.58 -21.61
N ASN A 19 31.78 -0.47 -22.01
CA ASN A 19 32.44 0.66 -22.65
C ASN A 19 32.86 1.76 -21.65
N GLY A 20 32.89 1.46 -20.34
CA GLY A 20 33.30 2.41 -19.31
C GLY A 20 32.36 3.62 -19.20
N GLU A 21 31.05 3.37 -19.27
CA GLU A 21 30.02 4.38 -19.02
C GLU A 21 29.97 5.53 -20.05
N SER A 22 30.62 5.35 -21.21
CA SER A 22 30.60 6.31 -22.30
C SER A 22 29.34 6.17 -23.17
N PHE A 23 28.45 7.17 -23.09
CA PHE A 23 27.23 7.21 -23.92
C PHE A 23 27.53 7.25 -25.42
N ALA A 24 28.54 8.02 -25.83
CA ALA A 24 28.91 8.16 -27.24
C ALA A 24 29.52 6.86 -27.80
N ALA A 25 30.41 6.20 -27.05
CA ALA A 25 30.99 4.92 -27.45
C ALA A 25 29.91 3.84 -27.56
N THR A 26 28.98 3.83 -26.61
CA THR A 26 27.84 2.89 -26.60
C THR A 26 26.91 3.15 -27.78
N ALA A 27 26.57 4.41 -28.09
CA ALA A 27 25.73 4.74 -29.24
C ALA A 27 26.39 4.35 -30.58
N ARG A 28 27.71 4.51 -30.71
CA ARG A 28 28.46 4.06 -31.89
C ARG A 28 28.41 2.54 -32.03
N HIS A 29 28.64 1.82 -30.93
CA HIS A 29 28.62 0.36 -30.93
C HIS A 29 27.21 -0.21 -31.17
N LEU A 30 26.16 0.44 -30.67
CA LEU A 30 24.79 0.02 -30.94
C LEU A 30 24.40 0.27 -32.40
N ARG A 31 24.93 1.32 -33.03
CA ARG A 31 24.76 1.56 -34.48
C ARG A 31 25.39 0.47 -35.34
N THR A 32 26.51 -0.12 -34.91
CA THR A 32 27.12 -1.24 -35.65
C THR A 32 26.31 -2.53 -35.49
N LEU A 33 25.73 -2.78 -34.32
CA LEU A 33 24.96 -4.01 -34.05
C LEU A 33 23.54 -4.00 -34.62
N PHE A 34 22.80 -2.90 -34.42
CA PHE A 34 21.39 -2.80 -34.81
C PHE A 34 21.18 -2.11 -36.17
N GLY A 35 22.23 -1.54 -36.76
CA GLY A 35 22.15 -0.75 -37.99
C GLY A 35 21.57 0.65 -37.77
N ARG A 36 21.66 1.49 -38.81
CA ARG A 36 21.39 2.94 -38.73
C ARG A 36 19.99 3.30 -38.23
N ASN A 37 18.97 2.55 -38.65
CA ASN A 37 17.56 2.90 -38.42
C ASN A 37 16.98 2.26 -37.16
N ASN A 38 17.57 1.16 -36.68
CA ASN A 38 17.04 0.42 -35.52
C ASN A 38 17.85 0.66 -34.25
N ALA A 39 19.01 1.32 -34.35
CA ALA A 39 19.85 1.61 -33.21
C ALA A 39 19.21 2.63 -32.25
N PRO A 40 19.23 2.35 -30.93
CA PRO A 40 18.76 3.29 -29.93
C PRO A 40 19.49 4.63 -30.01
N THR A 41 18.73 5.72 -29.93
CA THR A 41 19.28 7.07 -29.83
C THR A 41 19.95 7.30 -28.48
N GLU A 42 20.89 8.23 -28.43
CA GLU A 42 21.63 8.55 -27.20
C GLU A 42 20.71 8.93 -26.02
N ASN A 43 19.63 9.68 -26.29
CA ASN A 43 18.61 10.00 -25.28
C ASN A 43 17.91 8.75 -24.74
N THR A 44 17.76 7.72 -25.57
CA THR A 44 17.18 6.45 -25.15
C THR A 44 18.17 5.66 -24.29
N ILE A 45 19.48 5.75 -24.56
CA ILE A 45 20.55 5.19 -23.71
C ILE A 45 20.59 5.88 -22.34
N LYS A 46 20.52 7.22 -22.32
CA LYS A 46 20.46 8.01 -21.08
C LYS A 46 19.21 7.63 -20.29
N SER A 47 18.03 7.70 -20.91
CA SER A 47 16.78 7.35 -20.25
C SER A 47 16.79 5.90 -19.74
N SER A 48 17.32 4.94 -20.51
CA SER A 48 17.36 3.55 -20.07
C SER A 48 18.30 3.29 -18.90
N THR A 49 19.44 3.98 -18.83
CA THR A 49 20.41 3.89 -17.73
C THR A 49 19.91 4.59 -16.46
N PHE A 50 19.56 5.88 -16.56
CA PHE A 50 19.07 6.67 -15.41
C PHE A 50 17.79 6.10 -14.76
N ASN A 51 16.90 5.48 -15.53
CA ASN A 51 15.69 4.85 -14.97
C ASN A 51 16.01 3.60 -14.12
N ILE A 52 17.17 2.99 -14.29
CA ILE A 52 17.62 1.86 -13.45
C ILE A 52 18.09 2.38 -12.11
N ASP A 53 18.84 3.48 -12.09
CA ASP A 53 19.30 4.12 -10.85
C ASP A 53 18.13 4.67 -10.02
N LEU A 54 17.06 5.15 -10.67
CA LEU A 54 15.82 5.49 -9.98
C LEU A 54 15.08 4.26 -9.43
N LYS A 55 15.32 3.08 -10.01
CA LYS A 55 14.80 1.80 -9.54
C LYS A 55 15.71 1.15 -8.49
N SER A 56 16.99 1.54 -8.41
CA SER A 56 17.97 1.02 -7.45
C SER A 56 17.69 1.46 -6.02
N ILE A 57 16.89 2.51 -5.80
CA ILE A 57 16.37 2.84 -4.45
C ILE A 57 15.47 1.68 -3.92
N SER A 58 15.04 0.74 -4.78
CA SER A 58 14.48 -0.56 -4.38
C SER A 58 15.55 -1.68 -4.40
N ILE A 59 16.66 -1.53 -3.67
CA ILE A 59 17.52 -2.69 -3.37
C ILE A 59 16.66 -3.71 -2.61
N PRO A 60 16.77 -5.03 -2.90
CA PRO A 60 16.02 -6.05 -2.16
C PRO A 60 16.19 -5.93 -0.64
N GLU A 61 17.40 -5.59 -0.18
CA GLU A 61 17.71 -5.28 1.23
C GLU A 61 16.84 -4.15 1.80
N THR A 62 16.61 -3.06 1.06
CA THR A 62 15.75 -1.97 1.52
C THR A 62 14.29 -2.42 1.64
N ILE A 63 13.83 -3.27 0.72
CA ILE A 63 12.47 -3.83 0.76
C ILE A 63 12.31 -4.74 1.97
N GLU A 64 13.31 -5.58 2.25
CA GLU A 64 13.34 -6.47 3.42
C GLU A 64 13.35 -5.67 4.72
N ARG A 65 14.19 -4.64 4.83
CA ARG A 65 14.21 -3.73 5.99
C ARG A 65 12.85 -3.07 6.24
N VAL A 66 12.20 -2.56 5.19
CA VAL A 66 10.85 -2.00 5.31
C VAL A 66 9.85 -3.08 5.73
N ARG A 67 9.95 -4.29 5.19
CA ARG A 67 9.07 -5.41 5.55
C ARG A 67 9.21 -5.76 7.02
N GLU A 68 10.43 -5.95 7.51
CA GLU A 68 10.74 -6.28 8.90
C GLU A 68 10.21 -5.21 9.85
N HIS A 69 10.43 -3.94 9.53
CA HIS A 69 9.92 -2.80 10.30
C HIS A 69 8.40 -2.84 10.47
N PHE A 70 7.65 -2.98 9.37
CA PHE A 70 6.19 -3.04 9.43
C PHE A 70 5.64 -4.36 9.99
N THR A 71 6.40 -5.45 9.96
CA THR A 71 6.02 -6.68 10.68
C THR A 71 6.19 -6.56 12.18
N ALA A 72 7.24 -5.86 12.65
CA ALA A 72 7.45 -5.61 14.08
C ALA A 72 6.49 -4.54 14.62
N GLN A 73 6.20 -3.50 13.81
CA GLN A 73 5.42 -2.34 14.23
C GLN A 73 4.35 -1.96 13.19
N PRO A 74 3.25 -2.72 13.10
CA PRO A 74 2.24 -2.55 12.04
C PRO A 74 1.45 -1.23 12.13
N SER A 75 1.45 -0.58 13.30
CA SER A 75 0.70 0.66 13.56
C SER A 75 1.49 1.94 13.26
N THR A 76 2.74 1.84 12.83
CA THR A 76 3.59 3.01 12.56
C THR A 76 3.09 3.81 11.36
N SER A 77 3.17 5.15 11.48
CA SER A 77 2.82 6.02 10.36
C SER A 77 3.93 6.03 9.31
N THR A 78 3.56 6.24 8.05
CA THR A 78 4.53 6.35 6.95
C THR A 78 5.52 7.51 7.14
N SER A 79 5.13 8.56 7.86
CA SER A 79 6.04 9.68 8.17
C SER A 79 7.07 9.28 9.22
N LYS A 80 6.64 8.56 10.26
CA LYS A 80 7.52 8.07 11.32
C LYS A 80 8.47 6.99 10.80
N ALA A 81 7.95 6.01 10.07
CA ALA A 81 8.75 4.97 9.42
C ALA A 81 9.79 5.55 8.44
N SER A 82 9.44 6.64 7.73
CA SER A 82 10.38 7.34 6.85
C SER A 82 11.55 7.96 7.61
N GLN A 83 11.30 8.51 8.80
CA GLN A 83 12.34 9.07 9.65
C GLN A 83 13.21 7.98 10.29
N GLU A 84 12.61 6.88 10.75
CA GLU A 84 13.32 5.77 11.39
C GLU A 84 14.17 4.94 10.42
N LEU A 85 13.70 4.75 9.18
CA LEU A 85 14.40 4.01 8.15
C LEU A 85 15.31 4.88 7.28
N GLU A 86 15.27 6.20 7.46
CA GLU A 86 15.97 7.20 6.63
C GLU A 86 15.62 7.12 5.13
N ILE A 87 14.43 6.61 4.81
CA ILE A 87 13.93 6.46 3.44
C ILE A 87 12.97 7.61 3.13
N PRO A 88 13.06 8.29 1.97
CA PRO A 88 12.11 9.32 1.61
C PRO A 88 10.68 8.76 1.48
N ARG A 89 9.69 9.53 1.97
CA ARG A 89 8.27 9.12 2.02
C ARG A 89 7.70 8.64 0.69
N THR A 90 8.12 9.23 -0.43
CA THR A 90 7.69 8.85 -1.78
C THR A 90 8.14 7.45 -2.15
N THR A 91 9.39 7.12 -1.86
CA THR A 91 9.96 5.78 -2.06
C THR A 91 9.32 4.77 -1.12
N LEU A 92 9.18 5.10 0.17
CA LEU A 92 8.53 4.21 1.15
C LEU A 92 7.10 3.88 0.71
N ARG A 93 6.33 4.87 0.22
CA ARG A 93 5.00 4.65 -0.35
C ARG A 93 5.03 3.75 -1.58
N ARG A 94 6.02 3.90 -2.46
CA ARG A 94 6.19 3.03 -3.64
C ARG A 94 6.45 1.59 -3.22
N ILE A 95 7.37 1.36 -2.29
CA ILE A 95 7.71 0.03 -1.75
C ILE A 95 6.47 -0.62 -1.13
N LEU A 96 5.76 0.10 -0.24
CA LEU A 96 4.56 -0.42 0.40
C LEU A 96 3.48 -0.83 -0.61
N LYS A 97 3.24 0.00 -1.65
CA LYS A 97 2.15 -0.21 -2.60
C LYS A 97 2.49 -1.22 -3.71
N GLN A 98 3.68 -1.14 -4.28
CA GLN A 98 4.07 -1.90 -5.48
C GLN A 98 4.80 -3.19 -5.12
N ASP A 99 5.78 -3.10 -4.21
CA ASP A 99 6.69 -4.20 -3.92
C ASP A 99 6.09 -5.13 -2.85
N LEU A 100 5.71 -4.58 -1.69
CA LEU A 100 5.13 -5.33 -0.57
C LEU A 100 3.61 -5.54 -0.67
N LYS A 101 2.93 -4.76 -1.53
CA LYS A 101 1.47 -4.78 -1.72
C LYS A 101 0.68 -4.70 -0.41
N MET A 102 1.22 -4.00 0.59
CA MET A 102 0.58 -3.81 1.88
C MET A 102 -0.63 -2.88 1.73
N LYS A 103 -1.77 -3.31 2.25
CA LYS A 103 -2.96 -2.47 2.35
C LYS A 103 -2.96 -1.80 3.72
N PRO A 104 -3.14 -0.47 3.83
CA PRO A 104 -3.23 0.19 5.12
C PRO A 104 -4.51 -0.28 5.82
N TYR A 105 -4.39 -1.25 6.73
CA TYR A 105 -5.49 -1.67 7.59
C TYR A 105 -5.55 -0.73 8.79
N LYS A 106 -6.51 0.19 8.78
CA LYS A 106 -6.83 1.01 9.95
C LYS A 106 -7.66 0.16 10.91
N ILE A 107 -7.01 -0.42 11.92
CA ILE A 107 -7.73 -1.07 13.03
C ILE A 107 -8.45 0.04 13.80
N ARG A 108 -9.78 0.03 13.77
CA ARG A 108 -10.58 0.89 14.66
C ARG A 108 -10.73 0.18 15.99
N ILE A 109 -10.06 0.71 17.01
CA ILE A 109 -10.30 0.29 18.39
C ILE A 109 -11.64 0.89 18.80
N ASN A 110 -12.66 0.05 18.94
CA ASN A 110 -13.98 0.45 19.45
C ASN A 110 -13.95 0.55 20.98
N GLN A 111 -15.09 0.82 21.61
CA GLN A 111 -15.20 0.86 23.07
C GLN A 111 -14.55 -0.39 23.70
N PRO A 112 -13.70 -0.22 24.73
CA PRO A 112 -13.03 -1.35 25.37
C PRO A 112 -14.09 -2.29 25.96
N LEU A 113 -14.02 -3.58 25.61
CA LEU A 113 -14.84 -4.59 26.28
C LEU A 113 -14.29 -4.81 27.69
N ARG A 114 -15.07 -4.41 28.70
CA ARG A 114 -14.82 -4.83 30.08
C ARG A 114 -15.35 -6.27 30.26
N PRO A 115 -14.81 -7.05 31.21
CA PRO A 115 -15.25 -8.43 31.42
C PRO A 115 -16.77 -8.55 31.64
N PHE A 116 -17.36 -7.59 32.35
CA PHE A 116 -18.81 -7.54 32.60
C PHE A 116 -19.65 -7.13 31.38
N ASP A 117 -19.04 -6.47 30.39
CA ASP A 117 -19.77 -6.11 29.17
C ASP A 117 -20.09 -7.35 28.31
N MET A 118 -19.38 -8.48 28.50
CA MET A 118 -19.70 -9.73 27.79
C MET A 118 -21.01 -10.34 28.29
N GLU A 119 -21.15 -10.49 29.61
CA GLU A 119 -22.38 -11.00 30.24
C GLU A 119 -23.57 -10.12 29.91
N ARG A 120 -23.45 -8.81 30.11
CA ARG A 120 -24.52 -7.85 29.77
C ARG A 120 -24.96 -7.92 28.31
N ARG A 121 -24.02 -8.10 27.37
CA ARG A 121 -24.34 -8.22 25.94
C ARG A 121 -25.02 -9.55 25.62
N PHE A 122 -24.62 -10.62 26.29
CA PHE A 122 -25.23 -11.94 26.15
C PHE A 122 -26.66 -11.94 26.68
N ASP A 123 -26.86 -11.42 27.89
CA ASP A 123 -28.17 -11.31 28.53
C ASP A 123 -29.12 -10.44 27.69
N PHE A 124 -28.63 -9.28 27.23
CA PHE A 124 -29.39 -8.40 26.34
C PHE A 124 -29.76 -9.08 25.02
N ALA A 125 -28.85 -9.85 24.42
CA ALA A 125 -29.13 -10.57 23.18
C ALA A 125 -30.22 -11.64 23.40
N ASN A 126 -30.14 -12.41 24.48
CA ASN A 126 -31.15 -13.41 24.83
C ASN A 126 -32.51 -12.77 25.11
N GLU A 127 -32.53 -11.66 25.86
CA GLU A 127 -33.74 -10.88 26.14
C GLU A 127 -34.39 -10.39 24.83
N ILE A 128 -33.60 -9.92 23.87
CA ILE A 128 -34.12 -9.51 22.55
C ILE A 128 -34.68 -10.70 21.77
N ILE A 129 -33.98 -11.84 21.75
CA ILE A 129 -34.43 -13.04 21.04
C ILE A 129 -35.77 -13.51 21.62
N GLU A 130 -35.86 -13.62 22.94
CA GLU A 130 -37.09 -14.02 23.64
C GLU A 130 -38.25 -13.06 23.34
N ARG A 131 -37.98 -11.74 23.29
CA ARG A 131 -39.00 -10.74 22.93
C ARG A 131 -39.47 -10.86 21.47
N ILE A 132 -38.57 -11.18 20.54
CA ILE A 132 -38.89 -11.40 19.13
C ILE A 132 -39.75 -12.67 18.98
N GLU A 133 -39.37 -13.77 19.63
CA GLU A 133 -40.08 -15.05 19.57
C GLU A 133 -41.47 -15.00 20.19
N ASN A 134 -41.61 -14.27 21.30
CA ASN A 134 -42.89 -14.05 21.98
C ASN A 134 -43.80 -13.04 21.25
N GLY A 135 -43.40 -12.55 20.07
CA GLY A 135 -44.19 -11.63 19.26
C GLY A 135 -44.39 -10.25 19.90
N SER A 136 -43.64 -9.94 20.97
CA SER A 136 -43.67 -8.65 21.66
C SER A 136 -43.00 -7.59 20.79
N SER A 137 -43.77 -7.13 19.81
CA SER A 137 -43.32 -6.15 18.84
C SER A 137 -43.42 -4.75 19.42
N HIS A 138 -42.74 -4.46 20.52
CA HIS A 138 -42.62 -3.08 21.02
C HIS A 138 -41.90 -2.18 19.99
N TRP A 139 -41.06 -2.77 19.14
CA TRP A 139 -40.39 -2.06 18.03
C TRP A 139 -41.35 -1.56 16.94
N ASN A 140 -42.61 -2.01 16.91
CA ASN A 140 -43.62 -1.50 15.98
C ASN A 140 -44.22 -0.15 16.42
N GLU A 141 -43.97 0.30 17.65
CA GLU A 141 -44.52 1.58 18.16
C GLU A 141 -43.62 2.79 17.85
N CYS A 142 -42.33 2.57 17.60
CA CYS A 142 -41.38 3.65 17.31
C CYS A 142 -41.53 4.32 15.93
N GLY A 143 -42.46 3.84 15.10
CA GLY A 143 -42.85 4.50 13.83
C GLY A 143 -43.99 5.51 13.98
N GLY A 144 -44.62 5.62 15.16
CA GLY A 144 -45.86 6.37 15.35
C GLY A 144 -45.74 7.50 16.35
N ARG A 145 -45.41 8.71 15.86
CA ARG A 145 -45.78 10.02 16.45
C ARG A 145 -45.36 10.22 17.92
N MET A 146 -44.23 10.92 18.11
CA MET A 146 -43.85 11.51 19.40
C MET A 146 -45.01 12.33 19.98
N SER A 147 -45.75 11.73 20.91
CA SER A 147 -46.73 12.41 21.75
C SER A 147 -46.06 12.71 23.08
N HIS A 148 -45.83 14.00 23.34
CA HIS A 148 -45.36 14.54 24.60
C HIS A 148 -46.37 14.24 25.72
N ASN A 149 -46.27 13.08 26.38
CA ASN A 149 -46.57 12.88 27.81
C ASN A 149 -46.70 11.39 28.13
N SER A 150 -45.59 10.80 28.54
CA SER A 150 -45.58 9.76 29.56
C SER A 150 -44.15 9.55 30.00
N MET A 151 -43.83 10.02 31.22
CA MET A 151 -42.57 9.73 31.89
C MET A 151 -42.39 8.21 31.98
N CYS A 152 -41.38 7.68 31.30
CA CYS A 152 -40.89 6.34 31.59
C CYS A 152 -40.27 6.36 33.00
N PRO A 153 -40.60 5.41 33.89
CA PRO A 153 -39.95 5.30 35.19
C PRO A 153 -38.49 4.89 34.98
N VAL A 154 -37.58 5.65 35.59
CA VAL A 154 -36.16 5.31 35.66
C VAL A 154 -36.03 4.11 36.60
N MET A 155 -35.54 2.98 36.09
CA MET A 155 -34.82 1.99 36.90
C MET A 155 -33.35 2.39 36.98
#